data_AF-A0A946I4K2-F1
#
_entry.id   AF-A0A946I4K2-F1
#
_cell.length_a   1.000
_cell.length_b   1.000
_cell.length_c   1.000
_cell.angle_alpha   90.00
_cell.angle_beta   90.00
_cell.angle_gamma   90.00
#
_symmetry.space_group_name_H-M   'P 1'
#
loop_
_entity.id
_entity.type
_entity.pdbx_description
1 polymer ?
#
loop_
_entity_poly.entity_id
_entity_poly.type
_entity_poly.pdbx_seq_one_letter_code
_entity_poly.pdbx_strand_id
1 'polypeptide(L)'
;MSERDGGNVAGGVSYCHEQSKQFADYILALPRQNGCPMRNAFDPAAIPSLLPRIILRERQADGTYRYRLAGTELQTYFGQELTGKSLDSWVGEQAVGPLQTAFDRMVEHPCGQVNVINLSYGSDLPTLLECVTFPFAGPTPAQLITHVAVLNSPLDLQQVQTAQAGPMNRLEGIDLGAGVADFSDITW
;
A
#
# COMPACT_ATOMS: atom_id res chain seq x y z
N MET A 1 -27.78 -19.13 11.73
CA MET A 1 -27.39 -19.41 10.35
C MET A 1 -27.54 -18.08 9.61
N SER A 2 -26.44 -17.34 9.49
CA SER A 2 -26.36 -16.09 8.75
C SER A 2 -25.09 -16.21 7.93
N GLU A 3 -25.25 -16.16 6.62
CA GLU A 3 -24.22 -16.35 5.60
C GLU A 3 -23.11 -15.32 5.81
N ARG A 4 -21.90 -15.82 6.08
CA ARG A 4 -20.69 -15.05 5.84
C ARG A 4 -20.50 -15.06 4.34
N ASP A 5 -20.86 -13.95 3.70
CA ASP A 5 -20.52 -13.64 2.31
C ASP A 5 -19.06 -14.08 2.07
N GLY A 6 -18.89 -14.98 1.10
CA GLY A 6 -17.57 -15.41 0.66
C GLY A 6 -16.82 -14.17 0.20
N GLY A 7 -15.90 -13.69 1.05
CA GLY A 7 -15.09 -12.51 0.78
C GLY A 7 -14.49 -12.59 -0.60
N ASN A 8 -14.46 -11.47 -1.30
CA ASN A 8 -14.00 -11.38 -2.68
C ASN A 8 -12.49 -11.63 -2.71
N VAL A 9 -12.05 -12.90 -2.83
CA VAL A 9 -10.65 -13.33 -2.61
C VAL A 9 -9.81 -13.16 -3.88
N ALA A 10 -8.73 -12.39 -3.79
CA ALA A 10 -7.64 -12.35 -4.78
C ALA A 10 -6.33 -12.61 -4.04
N GLY A 11 -5.54 -13.58 -4.51
CA GLY A 11 -4.28 -13.96 -3.85
C GLY A 11 -4.44 -14.54 -2.43
N GLY A 12 -5.63 -15.07 -2.09
CA GLY A 12 -5.89 -15.77 -0.82
C GLY A 12 -6.32 -14.88 0.36
N VAL A 13 -6.46 -13.56 0.16
CA VAL A 13 -6.87 -12.60 1.21
C VAL A 13 -8.19 -11.90 0.87
N SER A 14 -8.88 -11.41 1.91
CA SER A 14 -10.09 -10.58 1.74
C SER A 14 -9.76 -9.11 1.53
N TYR A 15 -10.57 -8.37 0.77
CA TYR A 15 -10.43 -6.93 0.60
C TYR A 15 -11.66 -6.21 1.16
N CYS A 16 -11.45 -5.07 1.79
CA CYS A 16 -12.50 -4.20 2.31
C CYS A 16 -13.09 -3.31 1.22
N HIS A 17 -12.39 -3.08 0.11
CA HIS A 17 -12.85 -2.24 -0.99
C HIS A 17 -12.66 -2.92 -2.37
N GLU A 18 -13.64 -2.76 -3.27
CA GLU A 18 -13.64 -3.38 -4.60
C GLU A 18 -12.42 -2.96 -5.44
N GLN A 19 -12.10 -1.66 -5.45
CA GLN A 19 -10.91 -1.14 -6.16
C GLN A 19 -9.59 -1.74 -5.66
N SER A 20 -9.47 -2.05 -4.37
CA SER A 20 -8.30 -2.74 -3.82
C SER A 20 -8.16 -4.14 -4.41
N LYS A 21 -9.28 -4.86 -4.53
CA LYS A 21 -9.29 -6.16 -5.20
C LYS A 21 -9.00 -6.02 -6.68
N GLN A 22 -9.62 -5.07 -7.38
CA GLN A 22 -9.38 -4.83 -8.81
C GLN A 22 -7.89 -4.58 -9.08
N PHE A 23 -7.24 -3.78 -8.23
CA PHE A 23 -5.80 -3.58 -8.28
C PHE A 23 -5.03 -4.89 -8.08
N ALA A 24 -5.37 -5.66 -7.05
CA ALA A 24 -4.70 -6.94 -6.77
C ALA A 24 -4.87 -7.95 -7.92
N ASP A 25 -6.08 -8.12 -8.45
CA ASP A 25 -6.37 -8.99 -9.60
C ASP A 25 -5.48 -8.62 -10.79
N TYR A 26 -5.39 -7.32 -11.09
CA TYR A 26 -4.58 -6.82 -12.18
C TYR A 26 -3.09 -7.11 -11.98
N ILE A 27 -2.53 -6.77 -10.82
CA ILE A 27 -1.10 -7.01 -10.52
C ILE A 27 -0.78 -8.51 -10.53
N LEU A 28 -1.65 -9.34 -9.96
CA LEU A 28 -1.46 -10.79 -9.91
C LEU A 28 -1.55 -11.46 -11.29
N ALA A 29 -2.25 -10.83 -12.26
CA ALA A 29 -2.34 -11.30 -13.63
C ALA A 29 -1.15 -10.89 -14.52
N LEU A 30 -0.27 -10.00 -14.04
CA LEU A 30 0.91 -9.59 -14.81
C LEU A 30 1.89 -10.76 -15.00
N PRO A 31 2.65 -10.79 -16.12
CA PRO A 31 3.83 -11.63 -16.27
C PRO A 31 4.77 -11.53 -15.07
N ARG A 32 5.31 -12.67 -14.65
CA ARG A 32 6.12 -12.81 -13.42
C ARG A 32 7.54 -13.27 -13.75
N GLN A 33 8.48 -12.78 -12.95
CA GLN A 33 9.85 -13.30 -12.88
C GLN A 33 10.10 -13.77 -11.45
N ASN A 34 10.45 -15.05 -11.27
CA ASN A 34 10.63 -15.68 -9.96
C ASN A 34 9.44 -15.45 -9.01
N GLY A 35 8.21 -15.58 -9.53
CA GLY A 35 6.96 -15.38 -8.77
C GLY A 35 6.52 -13.92 -8.62
N CYS A 36 7.41 -12.95 -8.80
CA CYS A 36 7.11 -11.52 -8.60
C CYS A 36 6.71 -10.84 -9.93
N PRO A 37 5.70 -9.94 -9.95
CA PRO A 37 5.25 -9.28 -11.18
C PRO A 37 6.35 -8.40 -11.78
N MET A 38 6.53 -8.45 -13.09
CA MET A 38 7.57 -7.69 -13.79
C MET A 38 7.17 -6.21 -13.93
N ARG A 39 8.09 -5.30 -13.61
CA ARG A 39 7.80 -3.85 -13.70
C ARG A 39 7.41 -3.39 -15.12
N ASN A 40 8.07 -3.93 -16.14
CA ASN A 40 7.85 -3.54 -17.54
C ASN A 40 6.53 -4.05 -18.13
N ALA A 41 5.85 -4.98 -17.45
CA ALA A 41 4.55 -5.48 -17.86
C ALA A 41 3.39 -4.66 -17.27
N PHE A 42 3.66 -3.82 -16.26
CA PHE A 42 2.68 -2.89 -15.71
C PHE A 42 2.35 -1.80 -16.74
N ASP A 43 1.10 -1.76 -17.17
CA ASP A 43 0.51 -0.75 -18.03
C ASP A 43 -0.52 0.08 -17.25
N PRO A 44 -0.21 1.35 -16.91
CA PRO A 44 -1.15 2.24 -16.23
C PRO A 44 -2.50 2.39 -16.97
N ALA A 45 -2.51 2.29 -18.30
CA ALA A 45 -3.70 2.48 -19.11
C ALA A 45 -4.71 1.33 -18.96
N ALA A 46 -4.31 0.19 -18.38
CA ALA A 46 -5.21 -0.92 -18.07
C ALA A 46 -6.10 -0.67 -16.84
N ILE A 47 -5.71 0.26 -15.96
CA ILE A 47 -6.41 0.57 -14.70
C ILE A 47 -6.56 2.09 -14.46
N PRO A 48 -7.08 2.86 -15.43
CA PRO A 48 -7.06 4.32 -15.39
C PRO A 48 -7.83 4.89 -14.20
N SER A 49 -8.91 4.24 -13.78
CA SER A 49 -9.73 4.64 -12.63
C SER A 49 -9.02 4.46 -11.28
N LEU A 50 -7.95 3.66 -11.22
CA LEU A 50 -7.19 3.40 -10.00
C LEU A 50 -5.98 4.33 -9.86
N LEU A 51 -5.46 4.86 -10.98
CA LEU A 51 -4.26 5.70 -11.01
C LEU A 51 -4.29 6.92 -10.06
N PRO A 52 -5.43 7.62 -9.84
CA PRO A 52 -5.47 8.75 -8.91
C PRO A 52 -5.14 8.37 -7.46
N ARG A 53 -5.16 7.08 -7.10
CA ARG A 53 -4.85 6.56 -5.77
C ARG A 53 -3.74 5.50 -5.75
N ILE A 54 -2.85 5.54 -6.74
CA ILE A 54 -1.64 4.70 -6.76
C ILE A 54 -0.44 5.44 -6.20
N ILE A 55 0.43 4.71 -5.50
CA ILE A 55 1.75 5.15 -5.08
C ILE A 55 2.80 4.24 -5.71
N LEU A 56 3.87 4.82 -6.23
CA LEU A 56 5.11 4.12 -6.55
C LEU A 56 6.21 4.57 -5.57
N ARG A 57 6.79 3.62 -4.84
CA ARG A 57 7.93 3.83 -3.95
C ARG A 57 9.17 3.14 -4.50
N GLU A 58 10.31 3.72 -4.20
CA GLU A 58 11.62 3.18 -4.56
C GLU A 58 12.51 3.13 -3.32
N ARG A 59 13.10 1.96 -3.07
CA ARG A 59 14.04 1.72 -1.98
C ARG A 59 15.37 2.39 -2.33
N GLN A 60 15.87 3.25 -1.47
CA GLN A 60 17.14 3.95 -1.65
C GLN A 60 18.31 3.09 -1.17
N ALA A 61 19.54 3.45 -1.53
CA ALA A 61 20.75 2.69 -1.18
C ALA A 61 21.00 2.64 0.35
N ASP A 62 20.50 3.63 1.08
CA ASP A 62 20.57 3.72 2.55
C ASP A 62 19.44 2.96 3.26
N GLY A 63 18.58 2.25 2.52
CA GLY A 63 17.44 1.50 3.07
C GLY A 63 16.18 2.35 3.32
N THR A 64 16.23 3.66 3.07
CA THR A 64 15.04 4.52 3.12
C THR A 64 14.17 4.33 1.88
N TYR A 65 12.95 4.87 1.90
CA TYR A 65 12.05 4.85 0.74
C TYR A 65 11.68 6.25 0.31
N ARG A 66 11.61 6.45 -1.01
CA ARG A 66 11.14 7.70 -1.61
C ARG A 66 9.92 7.45 -2.47
N TYR A 67 8.96 8.36 -2.40
CA TYR A 67 7.82 8.41 -3.31
C TYR A 67 8.29 8.87 -4.69
N ARG A 68 8.20 7.99 -5.68
CA ARG A 68 8.49 8.30 -7.09
C ARG A 68 7.28 8.87 -7.81
N LEU A 69 6.09 8.44 -7.39
CA LEU A 69 4.80 8.88 -7.88
C LEU A 69 3.77 8.73 -6.76
N ALA A 70 2.89 9.71 -6.62
CA ALA A 70 1.64 9.57 -5.90
C ALA A 70 0.50 10.09 -6.80
N GLY A 71 -0.60 9.34 -6.84
CA GLY A 71 -1.79 9.73 -7.56
C GLY A 71 -2.40 11.01 -6.99
N THR A 72 -3.09 11.75 -7.86
CA THR A 72 -3.55 13.12 -7.58
C THR A 72 -4.57 13.23 -6.45
N GLU A 73 -5.38 12.19 -6.21
CA GLU A 73 -6.35 12.20 -5.10
C GLU A 73 -5.67 12.01 -3.74
N LEU A 74 -4.46 11.45 -3.71
CA LEU A 74 -3.76 11.18 -2.46
C LEU A 74 -3.32 12.46 -1.75
N GLN A 75 -3.03 13.53 -2.49
CA GLN A 75 -2.68 14.82 -1.88
C GLN A 75 -3.78 15.31 -0.92
N THR A 76 -5.05 15.09 -1.28
CA THR A 76 -6.20 15.45 -0.47
C THR A 76 -6.25 14.68 0.85
N TYR A 77 -5.88 13.39 0.84
CA TYR A 77 -5.89 12.56 2.05
C TYR A 77 -4.63 12.73 2.90
N PHE A 78 -3.46 12.94 2.31
CA PHE A 78 -2.24 13.12 3.11
C PHE A 78 -2.01 14.58 3.54
N GLY A 79 -2.77 15.53 3.01
CA GLY A 79 -2.61 16.97 3.27
C GLY A 79 -1.32 17.55 2.68
N GLN A 80 -0.65 16.81 1.79
CA GLN A 80 0.59 17.23 1.14
C GLN A 80 0.86 16.42 -0.14
N GLU A 81 1.58 17.02 -1.09
CA GLU A 81 2.13 16.28 -2.24
C GLU A 81 3.21 15.32 -1.75
N LEU A 82 3.07 14.03 -2.06
CA LEU A 82 4.02 13.00 -1.65
C LEU A 82 5.14 12.80 -2.67
N THR A 83 4.89 13.04 -3.95
CA THR A 83 5.85 12.79 -5.03
C THR A 83 7.17 13.52 -4.76
N GLY A 84 8.26 12.77 -4.80
CA GLY A 84 9.59 13.28 -4.50
C GLY A 84 9.89 13.44 -3.02
N LYS A 85 9.03 13.05 -2.08
CA LYS A 85 9.34 13.06 -0.64
C LYS A 85 9.82 11.70 -0.14
N SER A 86 10.49 11.71 1.01
CA SER A 86 10.87 10.51 1.77
C SER A 86 9.67 9.94 2.53
N LEU A 87 9.75 8.67 2.91
CA LEU A 87 8.67 7.95 3.62
C LEU A 87 8.25 8.65 4.92
N ASP A 88 9.22 9.16 5.68
CA ASP A 88 9.05 9.89 6.94
C ASP A 88 8.37 11.27 6.81
N SER A 89 8.10 11.76 5.58
CA SER A 89 7.53 13.09 5.38
C SER A 89 6.10 13.24 5.93
N TRP A 90 5.41 12.11 6.13
CA TRP A 90 4.07 12.04 6.73
C TRP A 90 3.93 10.87 7.69
N VAL A 91 4.75 9.83 7.53
CA VAL A 91 4.79 8.72 8.48
C VAL A 91 5.49 9.20 9.73
N GLY A 92 4.77 9.30 10.84
CA GLY A 92 5.33 9.73 12.12
C GLY A 92 6.49 8.84 12.56
N GLU A 93 7.36 9.37 13.44
CA GLU A 93 8.60 8.72 13.88
C GLU A 93 8.39 7.30 14.41
N GLN A 94 7.25 7.04 15.07
CA GLN A 94 6.91 5.72 15.61
C GLN A 94 6.65 4.68 14.51
N ALA A 95 6.04 5.08 13.40
CA ALA A 95 5.57 4.18 12.35
C ALA A 95 6.57 4.00 11.19
N VAL A 96 7.56 4.90 11.05
CA VAL A 96 8.46 4.86 9.88
C VAL A 96 9.35 3.62 9.87
N GLY A 97 9.98 3.27 10.99
CA GLY A 97 10.82 2.08 11.12
C GLY A 97 10.06 0.76 10.88
N PRO A 98 8.89 0.56 11.54
CA PRO A 98 8.00 -0.58 11.27
C PRO A 98 7.58 -0.68 9.81
N LEU A 99 7.21 0.44 9.18
CA LEU A 99 6.79 0.46 7.78
C LEU A 99 7.94 0.15 6.81
N GLN A 100 9.13 0.67 7.06
CA GLN A 100 10.34 0.31 6.31
C GLN A 100 10.64 -1.19 6.44
N THR A 101 10.51 -1.74 7.64
CA THR A 101 10.73 -3.18 7.90
C THR A 101 9.74 -4.04 7.11
N ALA A 102 8.46 -3.67 7.10
CA ALA A 102 7.45 -4.37 6.29
C ALA A 102 7.75 -4.30 4.78
N PHE A 103 8.20 -3.13 4.29
CA PHE A 103 8.59 -2.95 2.89
C PHE A 103 9.84 -3.76 2.52
N ASP A 104 10.86 -3.76 3.37
CA ASP A 104 12.08 -4.54 3.16
C ASP A 104 11.79 -6.04 3.11
N ARG A 105 10.91 -6.54 3.99
CA ARG A 105 10.47 -7.94 3.95
C ARG A 105 9.76 -8.32 2.65
N MET A 106 8.92 -7.44 2.11
CA MET A 106 8.31 -7.68 0.78
C MET A 106 9.34 -7.69 -0.34
N VAL A 107 10.44 -6.94 -0.22
CA VAL A 107 11.50 -6.93 -1.24
C VAL A 107 12.39 -8.18 -1.12
N GLU A 108 12.77 -8.54 0.10
CA GLU A 108 13.67 -9.66 0.40
C GLU A 108 13.00 -11.03 0.24
N HIS A 109 11.72 -11.10 0.62
CA HIS A 109 10.86 -12.27 0.43
C HIS A 109 9.62 -11.83 -0.38
N PRO A 110 9.71 -11.82 -1.73
CA PRO A 110 8.66 -11.30 -2.61
C PRO A 110 7.27 -11.84 -2.30
N CYS A 111 6.47 -11.00 -1.64
CA CYS A 111 5.07 -11.20 -1.34
C CYS A 111 4.34 -9.85 -1.44
N GLY A 112 3.02 -9.87 -1.64
CA GLY A 112 2.19 -8.68 -1.50
C GLY A 112 1.72 -8.49 -0.07
N GLN A 113 1.07 -7.37 0.21
CA GLN A 113 0.42 -7.11 1.48
C GLN A 113 -0.92 -6.40 1.27
N VAL A 114 -1.89 -6.70 2.13
CA VAL A 114 -3.07 -5.87 2.40
C VAL A 114 -3.00 -5.38 3.82
N ASN A 115 -3.15 -4.08 4.02
CA ASN A 115 -3.19 -3.51 5.34
C ASN A 115 -4.22 -2.39 5.47
N VAL A 116 -4.76 -2.21 6.68
CA VAL A 116 -5.65 -1.09 7.00
C VAL A 116 -4.94 -0.17 7.97
N ILE A 117 -4.78 1.09 7.59
CA ILE A 117 -4.13 2.12 8.40
C ILE A 117 -5.12 3.19 8.81
N ASN A 118 -4.92 3.71 10.02
CA ASN A 118 -5.55 4.94 10.46
C ASN A 118 -4.72 6.12 9.97
N LEU A 119 -5.34 7.10 9.32
CA LEU A 119 -4.78 8.43 9.16
C LEU A 119 -5.38 9.36 10.21
N SER A 120 -4.51 9.93 11.06
CA SER A 120 -4.88 10.94 12.03
C SER A 120 -4.46 12.33 11.54
N TYR A 121 -5.27 13.33 11.89
CA TYR A 121 -5.07 14.73 11.51
C TYR A 121 -5.09 15.65 12.74
N GLY A 122 -4.76 15.10 13.91
CA GLY A 122 -4.98 15.74 15.21
C GLY A 122 -6.45 15.74 15.69
N SER A 123 -7.37 15.15 14.91
CA SER A 123 -8.78 14.95 15.27
C SER A 123 -9.04 13.59 15.94
N ASP A 124 -10.12 13.50 16.73
CA ASP A 124 -10.48 12.28 17.47
C ASP A 124 -10.94 11.10 16.59
N LEU A 125 -11.39 11.37 15.35
CA LEU A 125 -11.83 10.34 14.41
C LEU A 125 -10.82 10.18 13.26
N PRO A 126 -10.25 8.98 13.05
CA PRO A 126 -9.32 8.75 11.96
C PRO A 126 -10.03 8.52 10.62
N THR A 127 -9.33 8.81 9.52
CA THR A 127 -9.68 8.26 8.20
C THR A 127 -9.09 6.86 8.08
N LEU A 128 -9.88 5.89 7.63
CA LEU A 128 -9.43 4.51 7.41
C LEU A 128 -9.05 4.32 5.95
N LEU A 129 -7.81 3.89 5.72
CA LEU A 129 -7.33 3.53 4.39
C LEU A 129 -7.01 2.04 4.33
N GLU A 130 -7.46 1.37 3.29
CA GLU A 130 -6.93 0.07 2.87
C GLU A 130 -5.83 0.29 1.84
N CYS A 131 -4.66 -0.28 2.12
CA CYS A 131 -3.49 -0.23 1.25
C CYS A 131 -3.18 -1.64 0.76
N VAL A 132 -3.07 -1.81 -0.55
CA VAL A 132 -2.63 -3.06 -1.18
C VAL A 132 -1.29 -2.81 -1.86
N THR A 133 -0.25 -3.53 -1.47
CA THR A 133 1.12 -3.28 -1.91
C THR A 133 1.73 -4.52 -2.54
N PHE A 134 2.47 -4.35 -3.64
CA PHE A 134 3.25 -5.40 -4.28
C PHE A 134 4.65 -4.90 -4.64
N PRO A 135 5.69 -5.75 -4.53
CA PRO A 135 6.99 -5.51 -5.14
C PRO A 135 6.94 -5.76 -6.64
N PHE A 136 7.86 -5.13 -7.38
CA PHE A 136 8.15 -5.51 -8.77
C PHE A 136 9.48 -6.26 -8.89
N ALA A 137 9.52 -7.23 -9.81
CA ALA A 137 10.76 -7.86 -10.26
C ALA A 137 11.48 -7.00 -11.30
N GLY A 138 12.81 -6.97 -11.22
CA GLY A 138 13.70 -6.34 -12.20
C GLY A 138 14.28 -4.96 -11.86
N PRO A 139 13.55 -3.97 -11.30
CA PRO A 139 14.11 -2.65 -11.11
C PRO A 139 15.19 -2.66 -10.02
N THR A 140 16.30 -1.97 -10.30
CA THR A 140 17.32 -1.59 -9.32
C THR A 140 17.43 -0.06 -9.37
N PRO A 141 17.01 0.66 -8.32
CA PRO A 141 16.63 0.13 -7.00
C PRO A 141 15.27 -0.59 -6.99
N ALA A 142 15.03 -1.40 -5.95
CA ALA A 142 13.76 -2.11 -5.78
C ALA A 142 12.59 -1.14 -5.67
N GLN A 143 11.44 -1.52 -6.24
CA GLN A 143 10.24 -0.68 -6.29
C GLN A 143 9.02 -1.42 -5.78
N LEU A 144 8.17 -0.69 -5.06
CA LEU A 144 6.89 -1.12 -4.54
C LEU A 144 5.78 -0.28 -5.15
N ILE A 145 4.70 -0.91 -5.58
CA ILE A 145 3.48 -0.23 -6.02
C ILE A 145 2.36 -0.48 -5.02
N THR A 146 1.59 0.56 -4.73
CA THR A 146 0.47 0.49 -3.79
C THR A 146 -0.76 1.13 -4.37
N HIS A 147 -1.90 0.50 -4.20
CA HIS A 147 -3.20 1.16 -4.33
C HIS A 147 -3.76 1.50 -2.94
N VAL A 148 -4.41 2.65 -2.83
CA VAL A 148 -5.04 3.14 -1.61
C VAL A 148 -6.55 3.29 -1.83
N ALA A 149 -7.35 2.59 -1.01
CA ALA A 149 -8.79 2.77 -0.95
C ALA A 149 -9.19 3.44 0.36
N VAL A 150 -10.17 4.34 0.29
CA VAL A 150 -10.72 5.02 1.46
C VAL A 150 -11.91 4.22 1.95
N LEU A 151 -11.79 3.62 3.14
CA LEU A 151 -12.86 2.82 3.74
C LEU A 151 -13.86 3.70 4.49
N ASN A 152 -13.35 4.75 5.13
CA ASN A 152 -14.15 5.75 5.81
C ASN A 152 -13.34 7.05 5.89
N SER A 153 -13.99 8.18 5.63
CA SER A 153 -13.43 9.51 5.91
C SER A 153 -14.49 10.36 6.61
N PRO A 154 -14.36 10.57 7.94
CA PRO A 154 -15.31 11.38 8.69
C PRO A 154 -15.04 12.90 8.54
N LEU A 155 -14.05 13.28 7.75
CA LEU A 155 -13.57 14.66 7.64
C LEU A 155 -14.04 15.32 6.35
N ASP A 156 -14.32 16.62 6.45
CA ASP A 156 -14.32 17.49 5.27
C ASP A 156 -12.87 17.66 4.80
N LEU A 157 -12.58 17.04 3.65
CA LEU A 157 -11.24 16.98 3.08
C LEU A 157 -10.67 18.37 2.70
N GLN A 158 -11.50 19.42 2.66
CA GLN A 158 -11.04 20.79 2.39
C GLN A 158 -10.27 21.44 3.55
N GLN A 159 -10.31 20.87 4.76
CA GLN A 159 -9.66 21.42 5.96
C GLN A 159 -8.50 20.56 6.49
N VAL A 160 -8.04 19.61 5.68
CA VAL A 160 -7.06 18.60 6.08
C VAL A 160 -5.68 19.21 6.31
N GLN A 161 -5.17 19.09 7.54
CA GLN A 161 -3.76 19.28 7.86
C GLN A 161 -2.93 18.08 7.39
N THR A 162 -1.60 18.14 7.52
CA THR A 162 -0.75 16.99 7.20
C THR A 162 -1.14 15.77 8.04
N ALA A 163 -1.49 14.68 7.36
CA ALA A 163 -1.85 13.42 7.99
C ALA A 163 -0.64 12.75 8.63
N GLN A 164 -0.87 12.01 9.70
CA GLN A 164 0.09 11.07 10.27
C GLN A 164 -0.45 9.64 10.20
N ALA A 165 0.44 8.70 9.92
CA ALA A 165 0.14 7.28 10.06
C ALA A 165 -0.11 6.95 11.54
N GLY A 166 -1.31 6.47 11.84
CA GLY A 166 -1.67 5.83 13.10
C GLY A 166 -1.47 4.31 13.04
N PRO A 167 -1.96 3.58 14.06
CA PRO A 167 -1.72 2.15 14.17
C PRO A 167 -2.34 1.38 13.00
N MET A 168 -1.69 0.26 12.66
CA MET A 168 -2.17 -0.66 11.64
C MET A 168 -3.22 -1.60 12.24
N ASN A 169 -4.45 -1.54 11.72
CA ASN A 169 -5.57 -2.33 12.23
C ASN A 169 -5.58 -3.77 11.68
N ARG A 170 -4.92 -3.97 10.54
CA ARG A 170 -4.88 -5.24 9.80
C ARG A 170 -3.62 -5.28 8.97
N LEU A 171 -2.97 -6.44 8.91
CA LEU A 171 -1.85 -6.74 8.01
C LEU A 171 -1.91 -8.21 7.61
N GLU A 172 -2.07 -8.47 6.31
CA GLU A 172 -2.11 -9.81 5.73
C GLU A 172 -1.17 -9.89 4.52
N GLY A 173 -0.38 -10.96 4.44
CA GLY A 173 0.49 -11.23 3.30
C GLY A 173 -0.27 -11.88 2.14
N ILE A 174 0.12 -11.54 0.92
CA ILE A 174 -0.35 -12.15 -0.32
C ILE A 174 0.79 -12.98 -0.89
N ASP A 175 0.59 -14.30 -1.01
CA ASP A 175 1.62 -15.18 -1.58
C ASP A 175 1.75 -14.97 -3.09
N LEU A 176 2.99 -14.71 -3.54
CA LEU A 176 3.34 -14.57 -4.96
C LEU A 176 3.93 -15.86 -5.57
N GLY A 177 4.03 -16.93 -4.78
CA GLY A 177 4.53 -18.25 -5.14
C GLY A 177 5.75 -18.71 -4.33
N ALA A 178 6.20 -17.91 -3.35
CA ALA A 178 7.36 -18.18 -2.50
C ALA A 178 6.99 -18.28 -1.01
N GLY A 179 5.71 -18.15 -0.67
CA GLY A 179 5.23 -17.94 0.69
C GLY A 179 4.96 -16.46 0.97
N VAL A 180 4.66 -16.19 2.25
CA VAL A 180 4.49 -14.84 2.77
C VAL A 180 5.59 -14.57 3.78
N ALA A 181 6.11 -13.34 3.79
CA ALA A 181 7.00 -12.92 4.86
C ALA A 181 6.23 -12.94 6.19
N ASP A 182 6.95 -13.21 7.29
CA ASP A 182 6.40 -12.98 8.62
C ASP A 182 6.30 -11.47 8.83
N PHE A 183 5.18 -10.99 9.36
CA PHE A 183 5.00 -9.58 9.75
C PHE A 183 4.55 -9.45 11.21
N SER A 184 4.41 -10.57 11.93
CA SER A 184 3.77 -10.63 13.25
C SER A 184 4.61 -10.03 14.38
N ASP A 185 5.92 -9.92 14.18
CA ASP A 185 6.88 -9.32 15.12
C ASP A 185 7.10 -7.81 14.88
N ILE A 186 6.47 -7.23 13.85
CA ILE A 186 6.55 -5.78 13.60
C ILE A 186 5.62 -5.06 14.59
N THR A 187 6.20 -4.17 15.39
CA THR A 187 5.46 -3.34 16.35
C THR A 187 5.16 -1.98 15.72
N TRP A 188 3.88 -1.60 15.64
CA TRP A 188 3.38 -0.39 14.95
C TRP A 188 3.08 0.77 15.89
#